data_AF-K2DNQ4-F1
#
_entry.id   AF-K2DNQ4-F1
#
_cell.length_a   1.000
_cell.length_b   1.000
_cell.length_c   1.000
_cell.angle_alpha   90.00
_cell.angle_beta   90.00
_cell.angle_gamma   90.00
#
_symmetry.space_group_name_H-M   'P 1'
#
loop_
_entity.id
_entity.type
_entity.pdbx_description
1 polymer ?
#
loop_
_entity_poly.entity_id
_entity_poly.type
_entity_poly.pdbx_seq_one_letter_code
_entity_poly.pdbx_strand_id
1 'polypeptide(L)'
;ALEALLLTSLAFKFRSETLKVSSFVVGLATTFKAVLYDTTSLQAFDSANILNSTRMLSLLFTVLCFYIIYKIFETNQEILGDDDIKISKTYSWVASGLLILTIILEFSDKYPFFVTVVFALLALAYLFLSKIGKRTAFAQSVVIFGLLALKIILLDSRNLNSFQIENFFSSTRFFSFLIGIATFYISSYYLEIKKSLLIMSEKNLPIIYSYTGTLLAFILIMIEMKEFWISVGWSVLALAILVLGVAYRKKFLRLQGMLLLSITILKVFIYDTRGLETIYRTVSYMVLRMILLLVSFIYTKYKEKLKEII
;
A
#
# COMPACT_ATOMS: atom_id res chain seq x y z
N ALA A 1 -26.98 -5.19 -12.80
CA ALA A 1 -26.67 -4.30 -11.65
C ALA A 1 -27.90 -3.51 -11.20
N LEU A 2 -28.59 -2.81 -12.11
CA LEU A 2 -29.81 -2.07 -11.79
C LEU A 2 -30.94 -2.95 -11.23
N GLU A 3 -31.15 -4.15 -11.78
CA GLU A 3 -32.15 -5.10 -11.25
C GLU A 3 -31.88 -5.49 -9.80
N ALA A 4 -30.62 -5.80 -9.44
CA ALA A 4 -30.24 -6.08 -8.06
C ALA A 4 -30.54 -4.88 -7.15
N LEU A 5 -30.23 -3.65 -7.59
CA LEU A 5 -30.52 -2.41 -6.87
C LEU A 5 -32.03 -2.20 -6.66
N LEU A 6 -32.84 -2.44 -7.69
CA LEU A 6 -34.29 -2.33 -7.61
C LEU A 6 -34.87 -3.37 -6.64
N LEU A 7 -34.42 -4.62 -6.75
CA LEU A 7 -34.85 -5.70 -5.85
C LEU A 7 -34.51 -5.38 -4.40
N THR A 8 -33.32 -4.83 -4.11
CA THR A 8 -32.97 -4.40 -2.76
C THR A 8 -33.81 -3.23 -2.28
N SER A 9 -34.03 -2.21 -3.10
CA SER A 9 -34.90 -1.09 -2.73
C SER A 9 -36.33 -1.56 -2.42
N LEU A 10 -36.88 -2.49 -3.20
CA LEU A 10 -38.20 -3.06 -2.98
C LEU A 10 -38.22 -3.96 -1.74
N ALA A 11 -37.17 -4.75 -1.52
CA ALA A 11 -37.06 -5.64 -0.37
C ALA A 11 -37.16 -4.88 0.96
N PHE A 12 -36.48 -3.74 1.08
CA PHE A 12 -36.56 -2.89 2.27
C PHE A 12 -37.89 -2.13 2.36
N LYS A 13 -38.45 -1.69 1.23
CA LYS A 13 -39.76 -1.01 1.21
C LYS A 13 -40.91 -1.93 1.66
N PHE A 14 -40.89 -3.20 1.24
CA PHE A 14 -41.95 -4.17 1.53
C PHE A 14 -41.58 -5.16 2.67
N ARG A 15 -40.41 -5.02 3.29
CA ARG A 15 -39.87 -5.92 4.33
C ARG A 15 -39.96 -7.40 3.93
N SER A 16 -39.62 -7.70 2.68
CA SER A 16 -39.76 -9.03 2.10
C SER A 16 -38.41 -9.75 2.06
N GLU A 17 -38.32 -10.88 2.79
CA GLU A 17 -37.14 -11.76 2.78
C GLU A 17 -36.86 -12.35 1.39
N THR A 18 -37.89 -12.73 0.65
CA THR A 18 -37.73 -13.33 -0.68
C THR A 18 -37.06 -12.35 -1.65
N LEU A 19 -37.46 -11.08 -1.63
CA LEU A 19 -36.83 -10.04 -2.45
C LEU A 19 -35.37 -9.76 -2.04
N LYS A 20 -35.02 -9.89 -0.75
CA LYS A 20 -33.61 -9.78 -0.30
C LYS A 20 -32.76 -10.90 -0.89
N VAL A 21 -33.23 -12.15 -0.81
CA VAL A 21 -32.52 -13.31 -1.37
C VAL A 21 -32.42 -13.20 -2.89
N SER A 22 -33.49 -12.82 -3.59
CA SER A 22 -33.45 -12.59 -5.04
C SER A 22 -32.43 -11.51 -5.42
N SER A 23 -32.37 -10.40 -4.68
CA SER A 23 -31.35 -9.37 -4.89
C SER A 23 -29.92 -9.93 -4.75
N PHE A 24 -29.69 -10.82 -3.80
CA PHE A 24 -28.39 -11.47 -3.62
C PHE A 24 -28.00 -12.33 -4.81
N VAL A 25 -28.90 -13.21 -5.26
CA VAL A 25 -28.67 -14.09 -6.41
C VAL A 25 -28.39 -13.28 -7.68
N VAL A 26 -29.21 -12.25 -7.95
CA VAL A 26 -29.00 -11.35 -9.09
C VAL A 26 -27.70 -10.58 -8.94
N GLY A 27 -27.37 -10.11 -7.73
CA GLY A 27 -26.10 -9.48 -7.40
C GLY A 27 -24.92 -10.37 -7.80
N LEU A 28 -24.92 -11.62 -7.34
CA LEU A 28 -23.88 -12.61 -7.65
C LEU A 28 -23.79 -12.88 -9.17
N ALA A 29 -24.90 -13.13 -9.85
CA ALA A 29 -24.90 -13.29 -11.31
C ALA A 29 -24.32 -12.06 -12.03
N THR A 30 -24.63 -10.85 -11.57
CA THR A 30 -24.08 -9.62 -12.15
C THR A 30 -22.58 -9.45 -11.88
N THR A 31 -22.05 -9.93 -10.75
CA THR A 31 -20.60 -9.97 -10.53
C THR A 31 -19.90 -10.91 -11.50
N PHE A 32 -20.45 -12.11 -11.70
CA PHE A 32 -19.89 -13.07 -12.66
C PHE A 32 -19.92 -12.51 -14.09
N LYS A 33 -21.05 -11.92 -14.50
CA LYS A 33 -21.14 -11.25 -15.80
C LYS A 33 -20.10 -10.13 -15.92
N ALA A 34 -19.99 -9.26 -14.92
CA ALA A 34 -19.04 -8.15 -14.95
C ALA A 34 -17.59 -8.64 -15.08
N VAL A 35 -17.22 -9.69 -14.35
CA VAL A 35 -15.84 -10.22 -14.34
C VAL A 35 -15.52 -11.04 -15.59
N LEU A 36 -16.45 -11.85 -16.09
CA LEU A 36 -16.17 -12.79 -17.20
C LEU A 36 -16.50 -12.20 -18.57
N TYR A 37 -17.63 -11.50 -18.69
CA TYR A 37 -18.14 -11.00 -19.95
C TYR A 37 -17.72 -9.54 -20.18
N ASP A 38 -18.02 -8.64 -19.24
CA ASP A 38 -17.80 -7.21 -19.47
C ASP A 38 -16.29 -6.89 -19.61
N THR A 39 -15.41 -7.59 -18.88
CA THR A 39 -13.95 -7.39 -18.98
C THR A 39 -13.36 -7.74 -20.36
N THR A 40 -13.94 -8.74 -21.03
CA THR A 40 -13.39 -9.35 -22.26
C THR A 40 -14.10 -8.88 -23.52
N SER A 41 -15.40 -8.63 -23.44
CA SER A 41 -16.27 -8.46 -24.61
C SER A 41 -16.57 -6.99 -24.93
N LEU A 42 -16.38 -6.08 -23.97
CA LEU A 42 -16.64 -4.65 -24.15
C LEU A 42 -15.41 -3.88 -24.61
N GLN A 43 -15.64 -2.73 -25.24
CA GLN A 43 -14.57 -1.87 -25.76
C GLN A 43 -13.79 -1.21 -24.61
N ALA A 44 -12.46 -1.31 -24.71
CA ALA A 44 -11.52 -0.71 -23.78
C ALA A 44 -11.57 0.83 -23.81
N PHE A 45 -10.92 1.44 -22.82
CA PHE A 45 -10.88 2.89 -22.67
C PHE A 45 -10.27 3.61 -23.87
N ASP A 46 -11.05 4.56 -24.39
CA ASP A 46 -10.70 5.52 -25.42
C ASP A 46 -10.70 6.93 -24.83
N SER A 47 -9.52 7.57 -24.83
CA SER A 47 -9.35 8.93 -24.31
C SER A 47 -9.98 10.00 -25.21
N ALA A 48 -10.19 9.72 -26.50
CA ALA A 48 -10.81 10.67 -27.41
C ALA A 48 -12.34 10.70 -27.24
N ASN A 49 -12.96 9.56 -27.00
CA ASN A 49 -14.41 9.43 -26.80
C ASN A 49 -14.74 8.57 -25.59
N ILE A 50 -14.91 9.22 -24.43
CA ILE A 50 -15.23 8.55 -23.16
C ILE A 50 -16.51 7.71 -23.27
N LEU A 51 -17.51 8.16 -24.04
CA LEU A 51 -18.76 7.41 -24.23
C LEU A 51 -18.58 6.07 -24.95
N ASN A 52 -17.53 5.92 -25.78
CA ASN A 52 -17.22 4.67 -26.45
C ASN A 52 -16.51 3.67 -25.52
N SER A 53 -16.06 4.12 -24.33
CA SER A 53 -15.41 3.30 -23.31
C SER A 53 -16.42 2.43 -22.56
N THR A 54 -17.12 1.57 -23.30
CA THR A 54 -18.25 0.76 -22.81
C THR A 54 -17.87 -0.15 -21.65
N ARG A 55 -16.63 -0.69 -21.65
CA ARG A 55 -16.12 -1.53 -20.56
C ARG A 55 -15.99 -0.75 -19.25
N MET A 56 -15.27 0.38 -19.27
CA MET A 56 -15.09 1.26 -18.12
C MET A 56 -16.44 1.74 -17.58
N LEU A 57 -17.34 2.18 -18.46
CA LEU A 57 -18.67 2.68 -18.07
C LEU A 57 -19.53 1.58 -17.44
N SER A 58 -19.56 0.38 -18.02
CA SER A 58 -20.31 -0.77 -17.44
C SER A 58 -19.79 -1.11 -16.05
N LEU A 59 -18.47 -1.25 -15.91
CA LEU A 59 -17.85 -1.61 -14.63
C LEU A 59 -18.07 -0.51 -13.57
N LEU A 60 -17.84 0.76 -13.90
CA LEU A 60 -18.11 1.87 -12.97
C LEU A 60 -19.58 1.94 -12.55
N PHE A 61 -20.50 1.70 -13.49
CA PHE A 61 -21.93 1.62 -13.18
C PHE A 61 -22.23 0.46 -12.22
N THR A 62 -21.63 -0.72 -12.44
CA THR A 62 -21.81 -1.87 -11.54
C THR A 62 -21.27 -1.59 -10.13
N VAL A 63 -20.10 -0.94 -10.03
CA VAL A 63 -19.50 -0.51 -8.76
C VAL A 63 -20.44 0.45 -8.02
N LEU A 64 -20.99 1.44 -8.73
CA LEU A 64 -21.92 2.42 -8.18
C LEU A 64 -23.20 1.75 -7.67
N CYS A 65 -23.79 0.82 -8.43
CA CYS A 65 -24.94 0.06 -7.98
C CYS A 65 -24.64 -0.73 -6.70
N PHE A 66 -23.55 -1.51 -6.65
CA PHE A 66 -23.21 -2.29 -5.46
C PHE A 66 -22.87 -1.43 -4.24
N TYR A 67 -22.26 -0.26 -4.44
CA TYR A 67 -22.03 0.68 -3.36
C TYR A 67 -23.34 1.25 -2.80
N ILE A 68 -24.31 1.59 -3.68
CA ILE A 68 -25.63 2.05 -3.23
C ILE A 68 -26.36 0.92 -2.48
N ILE A 69 -26.31 -0.32 -2.98
CA ILE A 69 -26.89 -1.48 -2.29
C ILE A 69 -26.28 -1.61 -0.89
N TYR A 70 -24.95 -1.62 -0.79
CA TYR A 70 -24.25 -1.64 0.51
C TYR A 70 -24.74 -0.52 1.44
N LYS A 71 -24.88 0.72 0.94
CA LYS A 71 -25.33 1.86 1.73
C LYS A 71 -26.79 1.72 2.19
N ILE A 72 -27.68 1.14 1.37
CA ILE A 72 -29.06 0.83 1.76
C ILE A 72 -29.07 -0.17 2.92
N PHE A 73 -28.29 -1.25 2.83
CA PHE A 73 -28.16 -2.21 3.93
C PHE A 73 -27.54 -1.57 5.19
N GLU A 74 -26.49 -0.76 5.05
CA GLU A 74 -25.85 -0.08 6.19
C GLU A 74 -26.82 0.90 6.89
N THR A 75 -27.70 1.56 6.16
CA THR A 75 -28.69 2.49 6.73
C THR A 75 -29.79 1.76 7.50
N ASN A 76 -30.13 0.53 7.10
CA ASN A 76 -31.20 -0.27 7.71
C ASN A 76 -30.65 -1.33 8.68
N GLN A 77 -29.45 -1.12 9.24
CA GLN A 77 -28.72 -2.12 10.02
C GLN A 77 -29.48 -2.62 11.27
N GLU A 78 -30.36 -1.82 11.86
CA GLU A 78 -31.16 -2.18 13.04
C GLU A 78 -32.16 -3.31 12.79
N ILE A 79 -32.58 -3.52 11.54
CA ILE A 79 -33.62 -4.49 11.15
C ILE A 79 -32.99 -5.78 10.60
N LEU A 80 -31.67 -5.81 10.42
CA LEU A 80 -30.96 -6.88 9.73
C LEU A 80 -30.44 -7.96 10.68
N GLY A 81 -30.56 -9.21 10.25
CA GLY A 81 -29.88 -10.33 10.92
C GLY A 81 -28.38 -10.34 10.66
N ASP A 82 -27.64 -11.16 11.41
CA ASP A 82 -26.17 -11.27 11.27
C ASP A 82 -25.72 -11.66 9.85
N ASP A 83 -26.48 -12.52 9.17
CA ASP A 83 -26.16 -12.95 7.81
C ASP A 83 -26.40 -11.85 6.77
N ASP A 84 -27.43 -11.02 6.95
CA ASP A 84 -27.68 -9.84 6.13
C ASP A 84 -26.54 -8.81 6.26
N ILE A 85 -26.00 -8.66 7.48
CA ILE A 85 -24.83 -7.80 7.72
C ILE A 85 -23.60 -8.35 6.96
N LYS A 86 -23.37 -9.67 6.95
CA LYS A 86 -22.28 -10.27 6.18
C LYS A 86 -22.47 -10.02 4.67
N ILE A 87 -23.67 -10.23 4.14
CA ILE A 87 -24.00 -10.00 2.73
C ILE A 87 -23.74 -8.54 2.33
N SER A 88 -24.17 -7.58 3.15
CA SER A 88 -23.90 -6.16 2.95
C SER A 88 -22.39 -5.87 2.81
N LYS A 89 -21.58 -6.43 3.71
CA LYS A 89 -20.11 -6.29 3.64
C LYS A 89 -19.54 -6.89 2.36
N THR A 90 -20.08 -8.02 1.89
CA THR A 90 -19.67 -8.65 0.62
C THR A 90 -19.90 -7.71 -0.56
N TYR A 91 -21.04 -7.03 -0.65
CA TYR A 91 -21.29 -6.04 -1.71
C TYR A 91 -20.26 -4.89 -1.70
N SER A 92 -19.87 -4.41 -0.52
CA SER A 92 -18.82 -3.39 -0.39
C SER A 92 -17.48 -3.89 -0.92
N TRP A 93 -17.09 -5.12 -0.56
CA TRP A 93 -15.84 -5.74 -1.04
C TRP A 93 -15.85 -5.95 -2.55
N VAL A 94 -16.95 -6.48 -3.10
CA VAL A 94 -17.13 -6.64 -4.55
C VAL A 94 -17.01 -5.30 -5.27
N ALA A 95 -17.66 -4.24 -4.77
CA ALA A 95 -17.57 -2.92 -5.37
C ALA A 95 -16.11 -2.41 -5.38
N SER A 96 -15.40 -2.53 -4.27
CA SER A 96 -13.98 -2.13 -4.20
C SER A 96 -13.08 -2.96 -5.12
N GLY A 97 -13.32 -4.27 -5.21
CA GLY A 97 -12.56 -5.17 -6.07
C GLY A 97 -12.78 -4.88 -7.56
N LEU A 98 -14.04 -4.64 -7.97
CA LEU A 98 -14.36 -4.23 -9.34
C LEU A 98 -13.77 -2.87 -9.69
N LEU A 99 -13.76 -1.92 -8.75
CA LEU A 99 -13.12 -0.62 -8.94
C LEU A 99 -11.61 -0.79 -9.21
N ILE A 100 -10.92 -1.55 -8.36
CA ILE A 100 -9.49 -1.87 -8.54
C ILE A 100 -9.24 -2.56 -9.87
N LEU A 101 -10.07 -3.56 -10.23
CA LEU A 101 -9.98 -4.29 -11.50
C LEU A 101 -10.15 -3.33 -12.69
N THR A 102 -11.12 -2.42 -12.63
CA THR A 102 -11.36 -1.42 -13.67
C THR A 102 -10.13 -0.54 -13.87
N ILE A 103 -9.52 -0.06 -12.77
CA ILE A 103 -8.31 0.77 -12.88
C ILE A 103 -7.16 -0.01 -13.53
N ILE A 104 -6.94 -1.26 -13.12
CA ILE A 104 -5.85 -2.09 -13.67
C ILE A 104 -6.08 -2.35 -15.16
N LEU A 105 -7.28 -2.79 -15.55
CA LEU A 105 -7.57 -3.18 -16.93
C LEU A 105 -7.56 -2.01 -17.92
N GLU A 106 -7.96 -0.82 -17.49
CA GLU A 106 -8.09 0.33 -18.40
C GLU A 106 -6.81 1.18 -18.50
N PHE A 107 -6.07 1.30 -17.41
CA PHE A 107 -4.97 2.27 -17.32
C PHE A 107 -3.58 1.65 -17.21
N SER A 108 -3.44 0.36 -16.88
CA SER A 108 -2.10 -0.23 -16.63
C SER A 108 -1.19 -0.22 -17.86
N ASP A 109 -1.73 -0.42 -19.07
CA ASP A 109 -0.92 -0.52 -20.28
C ASP A 109 -0.54 0.86 -20.84
N LYS A 110 -1.51 1.79 -20.91
CA LYS A 110 -1.30 3.13 -21.49
C LYS A 110 -0.72 4.13 -20.50
N TYR A 111 -1.12 4.05 -19.23
CA TYR A 111 -0.80 5.06 -18.20
C TYR A 111 -0.38 4.41 -16.86
N PRO A 112 0.69 3.59 -16.85
CA PRO A 112 1.09 2.82 -15.66
C PRO A 112 1.40 3.70 -14.44
N PHE A 113 2.00 4.87 -14.64
CA PHE A 113 2.28 5.83 -13.56
C PHE A 113 0.99 6.38 -12.94
N PHE A 114 0.00 6.72 -13.76
CA PHE A 114 -1.29 7.25 -13.29
C PHE A 114 -2.01 6.24 -12.39
N VAL A 115 -1.93 4.94 -12.71
CA VAL A 115 -2.47 3.88 -11.85
C VAL A 115 -1.92 3.96 -10.42
N THR A 116 -0.64 4.27 -10.25
CA THR A 116 -0.02 4.41 -8.91
C THR A 116 -0.58 5.61 -8.16
N VAL A 117 -0.72 6.74 -8.85
CA VAL A 117 -1.33 7.95 -8.28
C VAL A 117 -2.74 7.66 -7.81
N VAL A 118 -3.56 7.03 -8.66
CA VAL A 118 -4.94 6.66 -8.33
C VAL A 118 -4.99 5.69 -7.16
N PHE A 119 -4.14 4.66 -7.13
CA PHE A 119 -4.09 3.70 -6.01
C PHE A 119 -3.68 4.37 -4.69
N ALA A 120 -2.69 5.26 -4.72
CA ALA A 120 -2.27 6.02 -3.54
C ALA A 120 -3.40 6.90 -2.99
N LEU A 121 -4.09 7.63 -3.88
CA LEU A 121 -5.24 8.46 -3.51
C LEU A 121 -6.41 7.60 -2.99
N LEU A 122 -6.69 6.48 -3.64
CA LEU A 122 -7.74 5.54 -3.24
C LEU A 122 -7.44 4.96 -1.84
N ALA A 123 -6.20 4.52 -1.60
CA ALA A 123 -5.77 3.99 -0.31
C ALA A 123 -5.97 5.00 0.82
N LEU A 124 -5.52 6.24 0.61
CA LEU A 124 -5.70 7.34 1.57
C LEU A 124 -7.18 7.69 1.77
N ALA A 125 -7.96 7.75 0.70
CA ALA A 125 -9.39 8.04 0.76
C ALA A 125 -10.12 7.00 1.62
N TYR A 126 -9.90 5.70 1.39
CA TYR A 126 -10.50 4.64 2.21
C TYR A 126 -10.03 4.69 3.66
N LEU A 127 -8.75 4.98 3.91
CA LEU A 127 -8.20 5.09 5.26
C LEU A 127 -8.84 6.25 6.05
N PHE A 128 -8.99 7.42 5.42
CA PHE A 128 -9.59 8.59 6.05
C PHE A 128 -11.10 8.45 6.21
N LEU A 129 -11.79 7.94 5.19
CA LEU A 129 -13.25 7.73 5.21
C LEU A 129 -13.68 6.63 6.19
N SER A 130 -12.82 5.65 6.45
CA SER A 130 -13.10 4.58 7.41
C SER A 130 -13.40 5.12 8.82
N LYS A 131 -12.91 6.33 9.17
CA LYS A 131 -13.01 6.91 10.52
C LYS A 131 -12.63 5.90 11.63
N ILE A 132 -11.78 4.89 11.39
CA ILE A 132 -11.39 3.79 12.31
C ILE A 132 -12.55 2.99 12.97
N GLY A 133 -13.79 3.49 12.94
CA GLY A 133 -15.00 2.83 13.41
C GLY A 133 -15.67 1.96 12.34
N LYS A 134 -15.56 2.30 11.05
CA LYS A 134 -16.08 1.46 9.95
C LYS A 134 -15.03 0.42 9.53
N ARG A 135 -15.14 -0.78 10.11
CA ARG A 135 -14.20 -1.89 9.97
C ARG A 135 -13.99 -2.38 8.54
N THR A 136 -15.03 -2.36 7.70
CA THR A 136 -14.97 -2.78 6.30
C THR A 136 -14.06 -1.88 5.46
N ALA A 137 -14.30 -0.56 5.52
CA ALA A 137 -13.52 0.42 4.79
C ALA A 137 -12.05 0.44 5.25
N PHE A 138 -11.80 0.20 6.55
CA PHE A 138 -10.44 0.08 7.07
C PHE A 138 -9.72 -1.11 6.43
N ALA A 139 -10.33 -2.30 6.46
CA ALA A 139 -9.75 -3.51 5.89
C ALA A 139 -9.51 -3.37 4.36
N GLN A 140 -10.43 -2.73 3.64
CA GLN A 140 -10.26 -2.41 2.22
C GLN A 140 -9.04 -1.51 1.98
N SER A 141 -8.85 -0.47 2.81
CA SER A 141 -7.66 0.39 2.70
C SER A 141 -6.38 -0.42 2.86
N VAL A 142 -6.32 -1.36 3.82
CA VAL A 142 -5.14 -2.20 4.06
C VAL A 142 -4.83 -3.08 2.84
N VAL A 143 -5.85 -3.66 2.21
CA VAL A 143 -5.69 -4.44 0.97
C VAL A 143 -5.16 -3.57 -0.16
N ILE A 144 -5.71 -2.36 -0.35
CA ILE A 144 -5.25 -1.43 -1.38
C ILE A 144 -3.79 -1.02 -1.14
N PHE A 145 -3.38 -0.75 0.11
CA PHE A 145 -1.98 -0.49 0.45
C PHE A 145 -1.06 -1.67 0.08
N GLY A 146 -1.49 -2.90 0.37
CA GLY A 146 -0.75 -4.11 -0.01
C GLY A 146 -0.57 -4.23 -1.53
N LEU A 147 -1.65 -3.99 -2.29
CA LEU A 147 -1.62 -3.99 -3.75
C LEU A 147 -0.74 -2.87 -4.31
N LEU A 148 -0.80 -1.66 -3.72
CA LEU A 148 0.06 -0.53 -4.10
C LEU A 148 1.54 -0.87 -3.91
N ALA A 149 1.93 -1.41 -2.75
CA ALA A 149 3.32 -1.82 -2.50
C ALA A 149 3.79 -2.90 -3.50
N LEU A 150 2.97 -3.94 -3.71
CA LEU A 150 3.28 -5.00 -4.68
C LEU A 150 3.41 -4.46 -6.10
N LYS A 151 2.49 -3.58 -6.51
CA LYS A 151 2.51 -2.95 -7.83
C LYS A 151 3.77 -2.13 -8.04
N ILE A 152 4.16 -1.30 -7.05
CA ILE A 152 5.38 -0.48 -7.14
C ILE A 152 6.62 -1.37 -7.28
N ILE A 153 6.74 -2.40 -6.46
CA ILE A 153 7.91 -3.28 -6.43
C ILE A 153 8.00 -4.15 -7.69
N LEU A 154 6.88 -4.73 -8.14
CA LEU A 154 6.88 -5.73 -9.21
C LEU A 154 6.69 -5.14 -10.60
N LEU A 155 5.80 -4.16 -10.74
CA LEU A 155 5.42 -3.61 -12.04
C LEU A 155 6.14 -2.30 -12.32
N ASP A 156 6.01 -1.31 -11.44
CA ASP A 156 6.56 0.03 -11.70
C ASP A 156 8.09 0.03 -11.75
N SER A 157 8.73 -0.80 -10.94
CA SER A 157 10.18 -1.03 -10.99
C SER A 157 10.68 -1.44 -12.38
N ARG A 158 9.86 -2.16 -13.16
CA ARG A 158 10.25 -2.76 -14.45
C ARG A 158 9.72 -1.98 -15.65
N ASN A 159 8.50 -1.46 -15.54
CA ASN A 159 7.76 -0.91 -16.67
C ASN A 159 7.89 0.62 -16.79
N LEU A 160 8.23 1.33 -15.70
CA LEU A 160 8.35 2.79 -15.73
C LEU A 160 9.75 3.25 -16.13
N ASN A 161 9.80 4.46 -16.69
CA ASN A 161 11.03 5.09 -17.14
C ASN A 161 11.96 5.39 -15.96
N SER A 162 13.22 4.99 -16.10
CA SER A 162 14.28 5.25 -15.12
C SER A 162 14.56 6.74 -14.95
N PHE A 163 15.23 7.09 -13.86
CA PHE A 163 15.65 8.44 -13.58
C PHE A 163 16.61 9.00 -14.66
N GLN A 164 16.29 10.19 -15.16
CA GLN A 164 17.11 10.95 -16.10
C GLN A 164 17.24 12.39 -15.61
N ILE A 165 18.49 12.89 -15.53
CA ILE A 165 18.77 14.24 -15.04
C ILE A 165 18.28 15.30 -16.05
N GLU A 166 18.47 15.05 -17.34
CA GLU A 166 18.12 15.98 -18.42
C GLU A 166 16.59 16.15 -18.53
N ASN A 167 15.85 15.05 -18.43
CA ASN A 167 14.39 15.01 -18.50
C ASN A 167 13.78 14.55 -17.18
N PHE A 168 13.98 15.34 -16.13
CA PHE A 168 13.54 15.03 -14.77
C PHE A 168 12.05 14.61 -14.71
N PHE A 169 11.16 15.33 -15.39
CA PHE A 169 9.72 15.03 -15.40
C PHE A 169 9.34 13.71 -16.08
N SER A 170 10.20 13.18 -16.96
CA SER A 170 9.99 11.89 -17.62
C SER A 170 10.38 10.71 -16.73
N SER A 171 10.99 10.97 -15.56
CA SER A 171 11.45 9.96 -14.58
C SER A 171 10.28 9.37 -13.77
N THR A 172 9.33 8.75 -14.46
CA THR A 172 8.07 8.26 -13.87
C THR A 172 8.27 7.21 -12.78
N ARG A 173 9.33 6.38 -12.87
CA ARG A 173 9.67 5.39 -11.83
C ARG A 173 10.02 6.07 -10.50
N PHE A 174 10.89 7.07 -10.55
CA PHE A 174 11.28 7.84 -9.37
C PHE A 174 10.08 8.47 -8.67
N PHE A 175 9.18 9.12 -9.43
CA PHE A 175 7.97 9.72 -8.87
C PHE A 175 6.99 8.68 -8.32
N SER A 176 6.83 7.53 -8.96
CA SER A 176 5.97 6.45 -8.46
C SER A 176 6.42 6.00 -7.05
N PHE A 177 7.72 5.73 -6.89
CA PHE A 177 8.27 5.35 -5.61
C PHE A 177 8.15 6.47 -4.57
N LEU A 178 8.42 7.73 -4.94
CA LEU A 178 8.23 8.87 -4.03
C LEU A 178 6.79 8.98 -3.53
N ILE A 179 5.81 8.83 -4.42
CA ILE A 179 4.39 8.85 -4.06
C ILE A 179 4.07 7.70 -3.10
N GLY A 180 4.55 6.49 -3.40
CA GLY A 180 4.38 5.33 -2.53
C GLY A 180 4.99 5.55 -1.14
N ILE A 181 6.24 6.00 -1.07
CA ILE A 181 6.95 6.32 0.17
C ILE A 181 6.16 7.35 0.99
N ALA A 182 5.75 8.46 0.37
CA ALA A 182 4.99 9.51 1.03
C ALA A 182 3.66 8.98 1.57
N THR A 183 2.93 8.19 0.77
CA THR A 183 1.61 7.65 1.14
C THR A 183 1.73 6.69 2.32
N PHE A 184 2.74 5.84 2.35
CA PHE A 184 3.00 4.94 3.48
C PHE A 184 3.38 5.69 4.76
N TYR A 185 4.23 6.71 4.67
CA TYR A 185 4.60 7.52 5.84
C TYR A 185 3.44 8.38 6.37
N ILE A 186 2.66 9.00 5.48
CA ILE A 186 1.45 9.76 5.85
C ILE A 186 0.47 8.84 6.59
N SER A 187 0.27 7.63 6.06
CA SER A 187 -0.63 6.65 6.65
C SER A 187 -0.11 6.11 7.99
N SER A 188 1.20 5.86 8.09
CA SER A 188 1.86 5.47 9.34
C SER A 188 1.67 6.54 10.42
N TYR A 189 1.91 7.81 10.07
CA TYR A 189 1.72 8.94 10.98
C TYR A 189 0.25 9.08 11.43
N TYR A 190 -0.70 9.01 10.49
CA TYR A 190 -2.13 9.09 10.79
C TYR A 190 -2.60 7.98 11.74
N LEU A 191 -2.15 6.74 11.52
CA LEU A 191 -2.52 5.59 12.35
C LEU A 191 -1.83 5.61 13.71
N GLU A 192 -0.60 6.12 13.80
CA GLU A 192 0.12 6.26 15.06
C GLU A 192 -0.55 7.31 15.96
N ILE A 193 -1.08 8.41 15.41
CA ILE A 193 -1.88 9.39 16.17
C ILE A 193 -3.14 8.73 16.75
N LYS A 194 -3.81 7.90 15.95
CA LYS A 194 -5.09 7.26 16.31
C LYS A 194 -4.93 5.85 16.87
N LYS A 195 -3.75 5.50 17.36
CA LYS A 195 -3.38 4.14 17.79
C LYS A 195 -4.29 3.56 18.88
N SER A 196 -4.88 4.41 19.72
CA SER A 196 -5.82 3.99 20.77
C SER A 196 -7.12 3.41 20.22
N LEU A 197 -7.53 3.79 19.00
CA LEU A 197 -8.75 3.33 18.35
C LEU A 197 -8.56 2.00 17.60
N LEU A 198 -7.31 1.56 17.41
CA LEU A 198 -6.97 0.33 16.67
C LEU A 198 -7.14 -0.91 17.56
N ILE A 199 -7.59 -2.02 16.94
CA ILE A 199 -7.64 -3.33 17.61
C ILE A 199 -6.21 -3.81 17.90
N MET A 200 -6.04 -4.67 18.89
CA MET A 200 -4.73 -5.25 19.24
C MET A 200 -3.95 -5.79 18.03
N SER A 201 -4.62 -6.45 17.08
CA SER A 201 -4.02 -6.96 15.83
C SER A 201 -3.55 -5.85 14.87
N GLU A 202 -4.20 -4.68 14.92
CA GLU A 202 -3.96 -3.54 14.03
C GLU A 202 -2.95 -2.54 14.61
N LYS A 203 -2.64 -2.63 15.91
CA LYS A 203 -1.68 -1.71 16.57
C LYS A 203 -0.27 -1.74 15.97
N ASN A 204 0.06 -2.80 15.24
CA ASN A 204 1.32 -2.95 14.53
C ASN A 204 1.29 -2.35 13.11
N LEU A 205 0.11 -2.02 12.56
CA LEU A 205 -0.01 -1.44 11.21
C LEU A 205 0.77 -0.12 11.01
N PRO A 206 0.76 0.86 11.95
CA PRO A 206 1.58 2.06 11.79
C PRO A 206 3.06 1.74 11.60
N ILE A 207 3.54 0.73 12.34
CA ILE A 207 4.92 0.26 12.27
C ILE A 207 5.15 -0.39 10.91
N ILE A 208 4.29 -1.33 10.50
CA ILE A 208 4.39 -2.01 9.20
C ILE A 208 4.45 -1.00 8.06
N TYR A 209 3.58 0.02 8.05
CA TYR A 209 3.58 1.07 7.02
C TYR A 209 4.85 1.91 7.01
N SER A 210 5.44 2.18 8.18
CA SER A 210 6.74 2.84 8.23
C SER A 210 7.86 1.98 7.66
N TYR A 211 7.86 0.67 7.95
CA TYR A 211 8.84 -0.27 7.41
C TYR A 211 8.66 -0.49 5.90
N THR A 212 7.43 -0.49 5.37
CA THR A 212 7.21 -0.57 3.92
C THR A 212 7.69 0.70 3.23
N GLY A 213 7.46 1.88 3.82
CA GLY A 213 7.99 3.15 3.31
C GLY A 213 9.53 3.18 3.26
N THR A 214 10.21 2.71 4.31
CA THR A 214 11.69 2.60 4.29
C THR A 214 12.19 1.58 3.29
N LEU A 215 11.52 0.43 3.16
CA LEU A 215 11.86 -0.61 2.19
C LEU A 215 11.72 -0.08 0.76
N LEU A 216 10.65 0.64 0.45
CA LEU A 216 10.49 1.27 -0.87
C LEU A 216 11.60 2.29 -1.15
N ALA A 217 11.97 3.13 -0.18
CA ALA A 217 13.08 4.08 -0.32
C ALA A 217 14.43 3.37 -0.54
N PHE A 218 14.66 2.26 0.16
CA PHE A 218 15.85 1.44 -0.02
C PHE A 218 15.92 0.85 -1.43
N ILE A 219 14.82 0.27 -1.91
CA ILE A 219 14.71 -0.29 -3.27
C ILE A 219 14.88 0.82 -4.32
N LEU A 220 14.28 1.99 -4.11
CA LEU A 220 14.42 3.13 -5.03
C LEU A 220 15.89 3.48 -5.27
N ILE A 221 16.66 3.66 -4.19
CA ILE A 221 18.08 3.98 -4.29
C ILE A 221 18.85 2.85 -4.97
N MET A 222 18.51 1.60 -4.67
CA MET A 222 19.14 0.42 -5.28
C MET A 222 18.99 0.38 -6.80
N ILE A 223 17.84 0.83 -7.31
CA ILE A 223 17.46 0.67 -8.71
C ILE A 223 17.80 1.92 -9.54
N GLU A 224 17.82 3.11 -8.93
CA GLU A 224 18.12 4.36 -9.63
C GLU A 224 19.60 4.76 -9.59
N MET A 225 20.33 4.41 -8.52
CA MET A 225 21.72 4.83 -8.36
C MET A 225 22.70 3.81 -8.93
N LYS A 226 23.85 4.29 -9.41
CA LYS A 226 24.93 3.46 -9.94
C LYS A 226 25.91 3.08 -8.83
N GLU A 227 26.19 1.77 -8.70
CA GLU A 227 27.27 1.15 -7.93
C GLU A 227 27.62 1.86 -6.61
N PHE A 228 28.67 2.70 -6.64
CA PHE A 228 29.17 3.44 -5.47
C PHE A 228 28.10 4.34 -4.82
N TRP A 229 27.30 5.02 -5.63
CA TRP A 229 26.26 5.93 -5.14
C TRP A 229 25.14 5.20 -4.39
N ILE A 230 24.96 3.90 -4.61
CA ILE A 230 23.96 3.11 -3.88
C ILE A 230 24.33 3.04 -2.40
N SER A 231 25.59 2.75 -2.08
CA SER A 231 26.07 2.65 -0.70
C SER A 231 26.05 4.00 0.02
N VAL A 232 26.41 5.07 -0.70
CA VAL A 232 26.29 6.46 -0.19
C VAL A 232 24.82 6.80 0.06
N GLY A 233 23.93 6.54 -0.90
CA GLY A 233 22.51 6.82 -0.80
C GLY A 233 21.84 6.08 0.36
N TRP A 234 22.13 4.79 0.54
CA TRP A 234 21.60 4.02 1.67
C TRP A 234 22.15 4.52 3.02
N SER A 235 23.40 4.96 3.07
CA SER A 235 23.99 5.54 4.29
C SER A 235 23.29 6.84 4.67
N VAL A 236 23.06 7.73 3.68
CA VAL A 236 22.31 8.97 3.87
C VAL A 236 20.87 8.70 4.29
N LEU A 237 20.19 7.76 3.63
CA LEU A 237 18.82 7.35 3.98
C LEU A 237 18.75 6.83 5.42
N ALA A 238 19.68 5.98 5.83
CA ALA A 238 19.69 5.39 7.16
C ALA A 238 20.00 6.42 8.25
N LEU A 239 20.94 7.34 8.00
CA LEU A 239 21.21 8.48 8.87
C LEU A 239 19.98 9.39 8.98
N ALA A 240 19.32 9.72 7.87
CA ALA A 240 18.12 10.56 7.87
C ALA A 240 17.00 9.93 8.72
N ILE A 241 16.72 8.64 8.54
CA ILE A 241 15.70 7.92 9.33
C ILE A 241 16.08 7.91 10.82
N LEU A 242 17.36 7.69 11.14
CA LEU A 242 17.83 7.67 12.54
C LEU A 242 17.67 9.05 13.19
N VAL A 243 18.10 10.12 12.51
CA VAL A 243 17.95 11.51 12.98
C VAL A 243 16.48 11.85 13.19
N LEU A 244 15.61 11.52 12.24
CA LEU A 244 14.16 11.72 12.39
C LEU A 244 13.60 10.90 13.57
N GLY A 245 14.07 9.66 13.76
CA GLY A 245 13.67 8.81 14.87
C GLY A 245 14.07 9.36 16.24
N VAL A 246 15.25 9.99 16.34
CA VAL A 246 15.70 10.68 17.56
C VAL A 246 14.91 11.97 17.77
N ALA A 247 14.76 12.79 16.73
CA ALA A 247 14.04 14.07 16.80
C ALA A 247 12.57 13.89 17.23
N TYR A 248 11.86 12.92 16.63
CA TYR A 248 10.46 12.62 16.96
C TYR A 248 10.29 11.65 18.15
N ARG A 249 11.39 11.24 18.81
CA ARG A 249 11.40 10.28 19.93
C ARG A 249 10.64 8.97 19.64
N LYS A 250 10.64 8.51 18.39
CA LYS A 250 9.96 7.28 17.96
C LYS A 250 10.93 6.10 17.95
N LYS A 251 10.72 5.13 18.86
CA LYS A 251 11.56 3.92 18.99
C LYS A 251 11.67 3.12 17.69
N PHE A 252 10.58 2.94 16.95
CA PHE A 252 10.58 2.14 15.73
C PHE A 252 11.41 2.78 14.60
N LEU A 253 11.37 4.11 14.43
CA LEU A 253 12.20 4.82 13.45
C LEU A 253 13.69 4.71 13.78
N ARG A 254 14.06 4.82 15.06
CA ARG A 254 15.46 4.62 15.50
C ARG A 254 15.96 3.21 15.15
N LEU A 255 15.14 2.20 15.42
CA LEU A 255 15.48 0.81 15.10
C LEU A 255 15.62 0.57 13.59
N GLN A 256 14.72 1.13 12.78
CA GLN A 256 14.80 1.08 11.31
C GLN A 256 16.11 1.70 10.79
N GLY A 257 16.45 2.90 11.27
CA GLY A 257 17.70 3.58 10.89
C GLY A 257 18.94 2.77 11.28
N MET A 258 18.96 2.21 12.49
CA MET A 258 20.08 1.36 12.96
C MET A 258 20.22 0.06 12.15
N LEU A 259 19.10 -0.61 11.84
CA LEU A 259 19.09 -1.80 11.00
C LEU A 259 19.60 -1.48 9.59
N LEU A 260 19.10 -0.40 9.00
CA LEU A 260 19.49 0.01 7.65
C LEU A 260 20.97 0.45 7.57
N LEU A 261 21.46 1.16 8.59
CA LEU A 261 22.89 1.46 8.73
C LEU A 261 23.71 0.17 8.81
N SER A 262 23.28 -0.79 9.63
CA SER A 262 23.99 -2.07 9.79
C SER A 262 24.08 -2.83 8.47
N ILE A 263 22.99 -2.89 7.69
CA ILE A 263 22.96 -3.50 6.37
C ILE A 263 23.90 -2.78 5.40
N THR A 264 23.89 -1.44 5.41
CA THR A 264 24.71 -0.63 4.51
C THR A 264 26.20 -0.82 4.81
N ILE A 265 26.56 -0.77 6.09
CA ILE A 265 27.92 -1.05 6.57
C ILE A 265 28.36 -2.44 6.10
N LEU A 266 27.53 -3.46 6.35
CA LEU A 266 27.83 -4.83 5.94
C LEU A 266 28.06 -4.94 4.42
N LYS A 267 27.22 -4.29 3.60
CA LYS A 267 27.39 -4.27 2.14
C LYS A 267 28.69 -3.59 1.72
N VAL A 268 29.00 -2.41 2.25
CA VAL A 268 30.24 -1.68 1.93
C VAL A 268 31.45 -2.56 2.26
N PHE A 269 31.45 -3.17 3.44
CA PHE A 269 32.53 -4.06 3.85
C PHE A 269 32.63 -5.31 2.98
N ILE A 270 31.53 -5.97 2.63
CA ILE A 270 31.57 -7.24 1.90
C ILE A 270 31.80 -7.04 0.41
N TYR A 271 31.19 -6.02 -0.21
CA TYR A 271 31.15 -5.84 -1.66
C TYR A 271 32.06 -4.71 -2.13
N ASP A 272 31.97 -3.52 -1.53
CA ASP A 272 32.72 -2.35 -2.03
C ASP A 272 34.22 -2.48 -1.71
N THR A 273 34.60 -3.16 -0.64
CA THR A 273 36.02 -3.44 -0.35
C THR A 273 36.64 -4.56 -1.20
N ARG A 274 35.86 -5.28 -2.03
CA ARG A 274 36.42 -6.36 -2.89
C ARG A 274 37.33 -5.83 -3.99
N GLY A 275 37.09 -4.62 -4.46
CA GLY A 275 37.92 -3.95 -5.48
C GLY A 275 39.13 -3.21 -4.93
N LEU A 276 39.29 -3.11 -3.61
CA LEU A 276 40.48 -2.53 -2.97
C LEU A 276 41.62 -3.56 -2.97
N GLU A 277 42.87 -3.08 -3.09
CA GLU A 277 44.06 -3.94 -2.97
C GLU A 277 44.00 -4.79 -1.69
N THR A 278 44.53 -6.02 -1.76
CA THR A 278 44.44 -7.07 -0.74
C THR A 278 44.75 -6.61 0.70
N ILE A 279 45.62 -5.60 0.83
CA ILE A 279 46.03 -5.00 2.10
C ILE A 279 44.87 -4.20 2.74
N TYR A 280 44.22 -3.29 1.99
CA TYR A 280 43.12 -2.47 2.50
C TYR A 280 41.88 -3.31 2.86
N ARG A 281 41.65 -4.41 2.14
CA ARG A 281 40.59 -5.37 2.45
C ARG A 281 40.84 -6.09 3.79
N THR A 282 42.09 -6.51 4.04
CA THR A 282 42.47 -7.18 5.28
C THR A 282 42.36 -6.25 6.49
N VAL A 283 42.82 -5.01 6.35
CA VAL A 283 42.73 -3.98 7.41
C VAL A 283 41.26 -3.62 7.69
N SER A 284 40.43 -3.47 6.65
CA SER A 284 39.00 -3.19 6.82
C SER A 284 38.27 -4.29 7.61
N TYR A 285 38.57 -5.57 7.33
CA TYR A 285 37.99 -6.68 8.10
C TYR A 285 38.51 -6.75 9.54
N MET A 286 39.78 -6.41 9.80
CA MET A 286 40.31 -6.32 11.17
C MET A 286 39.63 -5.21 11.98
N VAL A 287 39.50 -4.01 11.40
CA VAL A 287 38.84 -2.88 12.06
C VAL A 287 37.37 -3.20 12.33
N LEU A 288 36.67 -3.80 11.37
CA LEU A 288 35.27 -4.22 11.58
C LEU A 288 35.13 -5.22 12.74
N ARG A 289 35.99 -6.24 12.80
CA ARG A 289 35.99 -7.21 13.91
C ARG A 289 36.24 -6.53 15.25
N MET A 290 37.16 -5.57 15.28
CA MET A 290 37.48 -4.82 16.49
C MET A 290 36.30 -3.94 16.93
N ILE A 291 35.62 -3.26 15.99
CA ILE A 291 34.41 -2.49 16.26
C ILE A 291 33.28 -3.38 16.78
N LEU A 292 33.05 -4.55 16.16
CA LEU A 292 32.02 -5.49 16.60
C LEU A 292 32.28 -6.01 18.03
N LEU A 293 33.53 -6.31 18.37
CA LEU A 293 33.91 -6.67 19.73
C LEU A 293 33.69 -5.53 20.72
N LEU A 294 34.03 -4.29 20.32
CA LEU A 294 33.80 -3.10 21.13
C LEU A 294 32.32 -2.84 21.38
N VAL A 295 31.48 -2.90 20.33
CA VAL A 295 30.03 -2.75 20.43
C VAL A 295 29.42 -3.86 21.27
N SER A 296 29.85 -5.11 21.10
CA SER A 296 29.43 -6.25 21.92
C SER A 296 29.77 -6.04 23.40
N PHE A 297 30.99 -5.56 23.68
CA PHE A 297 31.44 -5.26 25.03
C PHE A 297 30.62 -4.14 25.67
N ILE A 298 30.39 -3.04 24.93
CA ILE A 298 29.58 -1.90 25.39
C ILE A 298 28.13 -2.35 25.63
N TYR A 299 27.52 -3.08 24.70
CA TYR A 299 26.15 -3.58 24.86
C TYR A 299 26.02 -4.49 26.07
N THR A 300 26.99 -5.38 26.29
CA THR A 300 27.01 -6.28 27.44
C THR A 300 27.19 -5.51 28.75
N LYS A 301 28.06 -4.50 28.77
CA LYS A 301 28.36 -3.66 29.94
C LYS A 301 27.23 -2.71 30.33
N TYR A 302 26.44 -2.24 29.37
CA TYR A 302 25.34 -1.30 29.60
C TYR A 302 23.94 -1.91 29.43
N LYS A 303 23.86 -3.24 29.32
CA LYS A 303 22.60 -3.99 29.11
C LYS A 303 21.53 -3.66 30.14
N GLU A 304 21.93 -3.42 31.39
CA GLU A 304 21.00 -3.08 32.48
C GLU A 304 20.48 -1.64 32.38
N LYS A 305 21.33 -0.66 32.03
CA LYS A 305 20.93 0.74 31.83
C LYS A 305 20.13 0.96 30.55
N LEU A 306 20.36 0.17 29.51
CA LEU A 306 19.61 0.25 28.24
C LEU A 306 18.18 -0.27 28.37
N LYS A 307 17.90 -1.17 29.33
CA LYS A 307 16.56 -1.71 29.59
C LYS A 307 15.58 -0.69 30.19
N GLU A 308 16.09 0.36 30.85
CA GLU A 308 15.28 1.46 31.38
C GLU A 308 14.97 2.55 30.34
N ILE A 309 15.76 2.63 29.26
CA ILE A 309 15.68 3.70 28.25
C ILE A 309 15.01 3.23 26.94
N ILE A 310 14.96 1.91 26.70
CA ILE A 310 14.39 1.26 25.51
C ILE A 310 12.98 0.77 25.79
#